data_AF-A0A9R0S0S2-F1
#
_entry.id   AF-A0A9R0S0S2-F1
#
_cell.length_a   1.000
_cell.length_b   1.000
_cell.length_c   1.000
_cell.angle_alpha   90.00
_cell.angle_beta   90.00
_cell.angle_gamma   90.00
#
_symmetry.space_group_name_H-M   'P 1'
#
loop_
_entity.id
_entity.type
_entity.pdbx_description
1 polymer ?
#
loop_
_entity_poly.entity_id
_entity_poly.type
_entity_poly.pdbx_seq_one_letter_code
_entity_poly.pdbx_strand_id
1 'polypeptide(L)'
;MDMVTAPLLLLLLLAPLATAQWPDCGKKGNFTQNSTYQANLRLLSSTLPKKAVSNTNLFATATVGDVPDIVHALTLCRGDTNASACQSRVATAFEDAEQLCPYNKEAAVYYDLCMLKFSNKNFLATTTALILMSDRNFTTNSDITQRLLFTLINSTAQSAANSSRRFTTSRLDVGSSPTLYCLMQCTPDLTADDCMACFQTVLSLTLGYLGGRQGGRLLGVRCNMRYEMYPFFQGDPTLRIINLAPEVPAINNNTTPATVQPPAAAPPPEGKATIQEQNGRSSRKRALLIIAVVAPLSSIILCFICSVVWMRRRRKGNVNLNDQAATNRPEEDALVWRLEEKSSEFTLFDFSEILHATHNFSKENLLGRGGFGPVYKGQLPDEMEIALKRLASHSGQGFTEFKNEVELIAKLQHNNLVKLLGCCIQGEEKVLVYEYLPNKSLDFFIFDANRTTLVDWKKRHVIIEGIAQGLLYLHKHSRLRIIHRDLKASNILLDQDMNPKISDFGLAKIFSSKDTEGSTKRVVGT
;
A
#
# COMPACT_ATOMS: atom_id res chain seq x y z
N MET A 1 56.41 -44.50 3.15
CA MET A 1 56.77 -43.08 3.20
C MET A 1 55.83 -42.36 2.25
N ASP A 2 54.74 -41.84 2.81
CA ASP A 2 54.13 -40.52 2.55
C ASP A 2 54.30 -39.93 1.14
N MET A 3 53.22 -39.49 0.47
CA MET A 3 52.55 -38.26 0.90
C MET A 3 51.09 -38.15 0.41
N VAL A 4 50.28 -37.42 1.18
CA VAL A 4 48.86 -37.13 0.92
C VAL A 4 48.70 -35.83 0.13
N THR A 5 47.86 -35.83 -0.91
CA THR A 5 47.09 -34.63 -1.33
C THR A 5 45.69 -35.03 -1.82
N ALA A 6 44.68 -34.26 -1.39
CA ALA A 6 43.26 -34.60 -1.51
C ALA A 6 42.58 -33.97 -2.75
N PRO A 7 41.39 -34.45 -3.17
CA PRO A 7 40.66 -33.92 -4.32
C PRO A 7 39.67 -32.82 -3.93
N LEU A 8 39.72 -31.64 -4.58
CA LEU A 8 38.63 -30.66 -4.47
C LEU A 8 38.66 -29.57 -5.56
N LEU A 9 37.88 -29.71 -6.63
CA LEU A 9 37.44 -28.57 -7.46
C LEU A 9 36.17 -28.88 -8.31
N LEU A 10 35.07 -29.23 -7.65
CA LEU A 10 33.76 -29.42 -8.31
C LEU A 10 32.63 -28.72 -7.53
N LEU A 11 32.72 -27.39 -7.38
CA LEU A 11 31.71 -26.59 -6.66
C LEU A 11 31.76 -25.10 -7.05
N LEU A 12 31.54 -24.78 -8.34
CA LEU A 12 31.44 -23.39 -8.84
C LEU A 12 30.33 -23.16 -9.89
N LEU A 13 29.35 -24.08 -9.96
CA LEU A 13 28.09 -23.90 -10.69
C LEU A 13 26.89 -23.90 -9.75
N LEU A 14 27.01 -23.16 -8.64
CA LEU A 14 25.83 -22.64 -7.96
C LEU A 14 25.30 -21.49 -8.82
N ALA A 15 24.03 -21.58 -9.20
CA ALA A 15 23.30 -20.53 -9.91
C ALA A 15 23.45 -19.18 -9.18
N PRO A 16 23.34 -18.04 -9.88
CA PRO A 16 23.40 -16.75 -9.22
C PRO A 16 22.41 -16.72 -8.06
N LEU A 17 22.95 -16.57 -6.84
CA LEU A 17 22.16 -16.23 -5.67
C LEU A 17 21.44 -14.93 -6.03
N ALA A 18 20.15 -15.07 -6.35
CA ALA A 18 19.37 -13.95 -6.85
C ALA A 18 19.39 -12.85 -5.80
N THR A 19 20.12 -11.77 -6.09
CA THR A 19 20.36 -10.66 -5.20
C THR A 19 19.05 -9.96 -4.83
N ALA A 20 19.01 -9.34 -3.65
CA ALA A 20 17.82 -8.61 -3.18
C ALA A 20 17.32 -7.64 -4.25
N GLN A 21 16.08 -7.85 -4.68
CA GLN A 21 15.51 -7.12 -5.82
C GLN A 21 15.18 -5.68 -5.42
N TRP A 22 14.81 -5.47 -4.16
CA TRP A 22 14.52 -4.15 -3.58
C TRP A 22 15.08 -4.06 -2.15
N PRO A 23 16.26 -3.46 -1.96
CA PRO A 23 16.79 -3.11 -0.63
C PRO A 23 16.33 -1.71 -0.17
N ASP A 24 16.13 -1.55 1.13
CA ASP A 24 15.94 -0.28 1.85
C ASP A 24 16.83 -0.29 3.11
N CYS A 25 17.79 0.62 3.17
CA CYS A 25 18.83 0.64 4.20
C CYS A 25 18.52 1.57 5.38
N GLY A 26 17.29 2.08 5.50
CA GLY A 26 16.95 3.08 6.51
C GLY A 26 17.75 4.39 6.37
N LYS A 27 17.61 5.29 7.34
CA LYS A 27 18.23 6.64 7.29
C LYS A 27 18.98 7.06 8.57
N LYS A 28 18.98 6.25 9.63
CA LYS A 28 19.52 6.66 10.95
C LYS A 28 20.23 5.53 11.67
N GLY A 29 21.48 5.78 12.06
CA GLY A 29 22.29 4.92 12.93
C GLY A 29 23.11 3.90 12.16
N ASN A 30 24.42 3.93 12.38
CA ASN A 30 25.35 2.93 11.88
C ASN A 30 25.93 2.13 13.06
N PHE A 31 26.34 0.89 12.81
CA PHE A 31 27.12 0.08 13.74
C PHE A 31 28.57 -0.03 13.25
N THR A 32 29.52 -0.21 14.15
CA THR A 32 30.93 -0.38 13.78
C THR A 32 31.27 -1.85 13.52
N GLN A 33 32.30 -2.09 12.71
CA GLN A 33 32.83 -3.44 12.50
C GLN A 33 33.23 -4.08 13.84
N ASN A 34 32.88 -5.36 14.02
CA ASN A 34 33.11 -6.12 15.26
C ASN A 34 32.42 -5.56 16.52
N SER A 35 31.40 -4.70 16.37
CA SER A 35 30.53 -4.27 17.48
C SER A 35 29.63 -5.39 17.99
N THR A 36 29.14 -5.23 19.23
CA THR A 36 28.08 -6.06 19.83
C THR A 36 26.85 -6.15 18.91
N TYR A 37 26.46 -5.04 18.26
CA TYR A 37 25.37 -5.04 17.28
C TYR A 37 25.62 -5.99 16.11
N GLN A 38 26.83 -6.01 15.55
CA GLN A 38 27.18 -6.94 14.47
C GLN A 38 27.20 -8.40 14.97
N ALA A 39 27.65 -8.65 16.19
CA ALA A 39 27.59 -9.98 16.80
C ALA A 39 26.13 -10.46 16.98
N ASN A 40 25.24 -9.57 17.45
CA ASN A 40 23.80 -9.84 17.59
C ASN A 40 23.15 -10.12 16.22
N LEU A 41 23.53 -9.38 15.18
CA LEU A 41 23.06 -9.61 13.81
C LEU A 41 23.53 -10.97 13.24
N ARG A 42 24.78 -11.38 13.51
CA ARG A 42 25.29 -12.71 13.14
C ARG A 42 24.61 -13.85 13.90
N LEU A 43 24.24 -13.64 15.16
CA LEU A 43 23.44 -14.61 15.90
C LEU A 43 22.05 -14.75 15.27
N LEU A 44 21.42 -13.64 14.86
CA LEU A 44 20.15 -13.65 14.15
C LEU A 44 20.24 -14.34 12.77
N SER A 45 21.29 -14.09 11.98
CA SER A 45 21.44 -14.72 10.66
C SER A 45 21.60 -16.24 10.74
N SER A 46 22.19 -16.77 11.82
CA SER A 46 22.32 -18.22 12.04
C SER A 46 21.07 -18.91 12.64
N THR A 47 20.18 -18.15 13.29
CA THR A 47 19.03 -18.68 14.06
C THR A 47 17.67 -18.40 13.43
N LEU A 48 17.44 -17.20 12.91
CA LEU A 48 16.15 -16.79 12.35
C LEU A 48 15.72 -17.63 11.12
N PRO A 49 16.59 -18.04 10.18
CA PRO A 49 16.19 -18.91 9.07
C PRO A 49 15.61 -20.25 9.53
N LYS A 50 16.20 -20.86 10.57
CA LYS A 50 15.70 -22.11 11.17
C LYS A 50 14.38 -21.88 11.91
N LYS A 51 14.27 -20.76 12.63
CA LYS A 51 13.03 -20.38 13.34
C LYS A 51 11.86 -20.16 12.38
N ALA A 52 12.10 -19.53 11.23
CA ALA A 52 11.07 -19.28 10.20
C ALA A 52 10.39 -20.56 9.70
N VAL A 53 11.14 -21.66 9.63
CA VAL A 53 10.67 -22.95 9.09
C VAL A 53 10.36 -24.01 10.16
N SER A 54 10.58 -23.69 11.43
CA SER A 54 10.22 -24.58 12.55
C SER A 54 8.71 -24.86 12.64
N ASN A 55 7.91 -23.89 12.18
CA ASN A 55 6.45 -23.99 12.07
C ASN A 55 6.01 -23.92 10.60
N THR A 56 4.82 -24.41 10.32
CA THR A 56 4.19 -24.41 8.99
C THR A 56 3.86 -23.02 8.43
N ASN A 57 4.18 -21.93 9.13
CA ASN A 57 3.81 -20.56 8.78
C ASN A 57 4.89 -19.78 8.00
N LEU A 58 6.11 -20.33 7.86
CA LEU A 58 7.22 -19.72 7.09
C LEU A 58 7.54 -18.27 7.48
N PHE A 59 7.46 -18.00 8.77
CA PHE A 59 7.54 -16.67 9.38
C PHE A 59 8.25 -16.77 10.72
N ALA A 60 9.09 -15.79 11.03
CA ALA A 60 9.63 -15.64 12.37
C ALA A 60 9.97 -14.19 12.71
N THR A 61 9.82 -13.87 13.98
CA THR A 61 10.45 -12.72 14.63
C THR A 61 11.49 -13.18 15.65
N ALA A 62 12.50 -12.35 15.89
CA ALA A 62 13.43 -12.52 16.99
C ALA A 62 13.93 -11.15 17.47
N THR A 63 14.44 -11.12 18.70
CA THR A 63 15.12 -9.96 19.27
C THR A 63 16.34 -10.48 20.02
N VAL A 64 17.49 -9.83 19.83
CA VAL A 64 18.78 -10.25 20.39
C VAL A 64 19.54 -9.02 20.91
N GLY A 65 20.11 -9.15 22.11
CA GLY A 65 20.89 -8.11 22.78
C GLY A 65 20.05 -7.03 23.47
N ASP A 66 20.73 -6.14 24.18
CA ASP A 66 20.16 -5.07 25.00
C ASP A 66 20.52 -3.68 24.45
N VAL A 67 19.79 -2.65 24.88
CA VAL A 67 20.07 -1.24 24.49
C VAL A 67 21.51 -0.87 24.87
N PRO A 68 22.34 -0.30 23.97
CA PRO A 68 22.01 0.31 22.67
C PRO A 68 22.22 -0.60 21.44
N ASP A 69 22.53 -1.88 21.64
CA ASP A 69 22.91 -2.83 20.59
C ASP A 69 21.88 -3.95 20.33
N ILE A 70 20.68 -3.79 20.89
CA ILE A 70 19.49 -4.60 20.60
C ILE A 70 19.18 -4.61 19.10
N VAL A 71 18.87 -5.79 18.57
CA VAL A 71 18.44 -6.01 17.18
C VAL A 71 17.09 -6.69 17.19
N HIS A 72 16.06 -6.04 16.63
CA HIS A 72 14.80 -6.69 16.27
C HIS A 72 14.87 -7.16 14.83
N ALA A 73 14.42 -8.38 14.54
CA ALA A 73 14.35 -8.90 13.18
C ALA A 73 13.03 -9.64 12.91
N LEU A 74 12.57 -9.56 11.66
CA LEU A 74 11.37 -10.20 11.14
C LEU A 74 11.67 -10.76 9.75
N THR A 75 11.22 -11.99 9.49
CA THR A 75 11.22 -12.57 8.15
C THR A 75 9.89 -13.22 7.83
N LEU A 76 9.49 -13.12 6.57
CA LEU A 76 8.29 -13.73 6.01
C LEU A 76 8.61 -14.30 4.63
N CYS A 77 8.41 -15.60 4.44
CA CYS A 77 8.42 -16.23 3.12
C CYS A 77 7.01 -16.33 2.54
N ARG A 78 6.93 -16.44 1.22
CA ARG A 78 5.67 -16.53 0.48
C ARG A 78 4.91 -17.81 0.86
N GLY A 79 3.61 -17.69 1.08
CA GLY A 79 2.80 -18.77 1.65
C GLY A 79 2.64 -20.03 0.77
N ASP A 80 3.09 -20.00 -0.48
CA ASP A 80 3.17 -21.14 -1.43
C ASP A 80 4.58 -21.78 -1.51
N THR A 81 5.57 -21.23 -0.80
CA THR A 81 6.96 -21.71 -0.86
C THR A 81 7.19 -22.92 0.07
N ASN A 82 8.20 -23.74 -0.22
CA ASN A 82 8.58 -24.87 0.65
C ASN A 82 9.58 -24.44 1.74
N ALA A 83 9.65 -25.21 2.83
CA ALA A 83 10.49 -24.89 3.99
C ALA A 83 11.98 -24.75 3.63
N SER A 84 12.56 -25.69 2.88
CA SER A 84 13.98 -25.65 2.52
C SER A 84 14.35 -24.40 1.71
N ALA A 85 13.52 -24.04 0.72
CA ALA A 85 13.69 -22.84 -0.07
C ALA A 85 13.55 -21.57 0.78
N CYS A 86 12.58 -21.52 1.72
CA CYS A 86 12.44 -20.41 2.66
C CYS A 86 13.70 -20.26 3.54
N GLN A 87 14.15 -21.32 4.22
CA GLN A 87 15.33 -21.28 5.09
C GLN A 87 16.58 -20.82 4.34
N SER A 88 16.85 -21.37 3.16
CA SER A 88 17.98 -20.96 2.33
C SER A 88 17.90 -19.48 1.93
N ARG A 89 16.70 -19.00 1.52
CA ARG A 89 16.52 -17.62 1.08
C ARG A 89 16.62 -16.60 2.21
N VAL A 90 16.13 -16.93 3.42
CA VAL A 90 16.30 -16.05 4.58
C VAL A 90 17.77 -15.94 4.98
N ALA A 91 18.56 -17.03 4.87
CA ALA A 91 20.00 -16.96 5.12
C ALA A 91 20.70 -16.01 4.13
N THR A 92 20.45 -16.17 2.82
CA THR A 92 20.96 -15.26 1.78
C THR A 92 20.48 -13.81 1.99
N ALA A 93 19.27 -13.61 2.51
CA ALA A 93 18.75 -12.27 2.80
C ALA A 93 19.56 -11.50 3.86
N PHE A 94 20.17 -12.18 4.83
CA PHE A 94 21.10 -11.54 5.76
C PHE A 94 22.41 -11.14 5.07
N GLU A 95 22.97 -12.03 4.25
CA GLU A 95 24.20 -11.78 3.48
C GLU A 95 24.04 -10.59 2.53
N ASP A 96 22.95 -10.58 1.75
CA ASP A 96 22.59 -9.47 0.86
C ASP A 96 22.34 -8.16 1.62
N ALA A 97 21.70 -8.22 2.80
CA ALA A 97 21.47 -7.02 3.61
C ALA A 97 22.78 -6.43 4.15
N GLU A 98 23.74 -7.25 4.62
CA GLU A 98 25.07 -6.76 5.03
C GLU A 98 25.88 -6.20 3.83
N GLN A 99 25.72 -6.75 2.62
CA GLN A 99 26.40 -6.24 1.41
C GLN A 99 25.78 -4.97 0.83
N LEU A 100 24.45 -4.86 0.81
CA LEU A 100 23.71 -3.75 0.19
C LEU A 100 23.52 -2.57 1.14
N CYS A 101 23.45 -2.83 2.45
CA CYS A 101 23.27 -1.84 3.51
C CYS A 101 24.41 -1.92 4.54
N PRO A 102 25.69 -1.79 4.11
CA PRO A 102 26.85 -2.04 4.95
C PRO A 102 26.88 -1.10 6.15
N TYR A 103 26.98 -1.68 7.34
CA TYR A 103 27.04 -0.98 8.63
C TYR A 103 25.77 -0.25 9.08
N ASN A 104 24.63 -0.37 8.39
CA ASN A 104 23.39 0.31 8.81
C ASN A 104 22.69 -0.44 9.96
N LYS A 105 22.27 0.25 11.03
CA LYS A 105 21.45 -0.33 12.11
C LYS A 105 19.99 -0.60 11.71
N GLU A 106 19.63 -0.42 10.44
CA GLU A 106 18.33 -0.77 9.88
C GLU A 106 18.50 -1.24 8.43
N ALA A 107 17.86 -2.35 8.06
CA ALA A 107 17.76 -2.77 6.67
C ALA A 107 16.48 -3.57 6.45
N ALA A 108 15.89 -3.45 5.26
CA ALA A 108 14.87 -4.35 4.73
C ALA A 108 15.27 -4.78 3.31
N VAL A 109 15.14 -6.08 3.02
CA VAL A 109 15.39 -6.65 1.70
C VAL A 109 14.18 -7.49 1.27
N TYR A 110 13.73 -7.26 0.03
CA TYR A 110 12.56 -7.91 -0.54
C TYR A 110 12.91 -8.72 -1.80
N TYR A 111 12.33 -9.91 -1.90
CA TYR A 111 12.43 -10.84 -3.04
C TYR A 111 11.02 -11.32 -3.43
N ASP A 112 10.88 -11.90 -4.63
CA ASP A 112 9.64 -12.58 -5.07
C ASP A 112 9.17 -13.74 -4.16
N LEU A 113 10.04 -14.30 -3.30
CA LEU A 113 9.77 -15.47 -2.44
C LEU A 113 9.87 -15.20 -0.92
N CYS A 114 10.52 -14.12 -0.50
CA CYS A 114 10.64 -13.79 0.92
C CYS A 114 11.01 -12.32 1.14
N MET A 115 10.92 -11.89 2.40
CA MET A 115 11.45 -10.63 2.88
C MET A 115 12.14 -10.79 4.24
N LEU A 116 13.12 -9.94 4.49
CA LEU A 116 13.80 -9.80 5.78
C LEU A 116 13.82 -8.31 6.14
N LYS A 117 13.54 -7.97 7.40
CA LYS A 117 13.83 -6.66 7.97
C LYS A 117 14.49 -6.81 9.33
N PHE A 118 15.51 -6.00 9.60
CA PHE A 118 16.04 -5.80 10.95
C PHE A 118 16.19 -4.31 11.28
N SER A 119 16.17 -3.98 12.57
CA SER A 119 16.44 -2.63 13.08
C SER A 119 16.81 -2.65 14.57
N ASN A 120 17.54 -1.63 15.02
CA ASN A 120 17.71 -1.31 16.44
C ASN A 120 16.47 -0.67 17.10
N LYS A 121 15.36 -0.51 16.36
CA LYS A 121 14.06 -0.04 16.86
C LYS A 121 13.00 -1.10 16.65
N ASN A 122 12.03 -1.19 17.56
CA ASN A 122 10.88 -2.05 17.34
C ASN A 122 9.97 -1.45 16.25
N PHE A 123 9.94 -2.10 15.08
CA PHE A 123 9.15 -1.70 13.92
C PHE A 123 7.86 -2.52 13.74
N LEU A 124 7.54 -3.45 14.65
CA LEU A 124 6.37 -4.34 14.52
C LEU A 124 5.04 -3.56 14.56
N ALA A 125 5.04 -2.37 15.17
CA ALA A 125 3.91 -1.44 15.23
C ALA A 125 3.83 -0.45 14.03
N THR A 126 4.78 -0.49 13.10
CA THR A 126 4.91 0.53 12.03
C THR A 126 4.64 -0.07 10.65
N THR A 127 3.62 0.45 9.95
CA THR A 127 3.27 0.08 8.57
C THR A 127 3.90 1.03 7.55
N THR A 128 5.16 0.78 7.20
CA THR A 128 5.79 1.33 5.98
C THR A 128 5.76 0.31 4.85
N ALA A 129 5.60 0.79 3.61
CA ALA A 129 5.59 -0.06 2.41
C ALA A 129 6.22 0.64 1.20
N LEU A 130 6.96 -0.12 0.40
CA LEU A 130 7.50 0.30 -0.89
C LEU A 130 6.48 -0.04 -2.01
N ILE A 131 6.13 0.93 -2.84
CA ILE A 131 5.20 0.74 -3.97
C ILE A 131 6.01 0.59 -5.27
N LEU A 132 5.69 -0.45 -6.04
CA LEU A 132 6.24 -0.73 -7.36
C LEU A 132 5.10 -0.78 -8.38
N MET A 133 5.30 -0.20 -9.56
CA MET A 133 4.23 0.00 -10.55
C MET A 133 4.68 -0.47 -11.93
N SER A 134 3.77 -1.09 -12.68
CA SER A 134 3.99 -1.32 -14.12
C SER A 134 4.12 0.01 -14.86
N ASP A 135 4.99 0.06 -15.87
CA ASP A 135 5.08 1.19 -16.80
C ASP A 135 3.92 1.20 -17.81
N ARG A 136 3.21 0.08 -17.95
CA ARG A 136 2.05 -0.07 -18.84
C ARG A 136 0.73 0.24 -18.11
N ASN A 137 -0.17 0.88 -18.85
CA ASN A 137 -1.54 1.15 -18.42
C ASN A 137 -2.52 0.18 -19.10
N PHE A 138 -3.69 -0.02 -18.49
CA PHE A 138 -4.80 -0.66 -19.19
C PHE A 138 -5.27 0.19 -20.38
N THR A 139 -5.66 -0.49 -21.46
CA THR A 139 -6.27 0.13 -22.66
C THR A 139 -7.80 0.14 -22.61
N THR A 140 -8.39 -0.54 -21.62
CA THR A 140 -9.83 -0.62 -21.36
C THR A 140 -10.33 0.58 -20.55
N ASN A 141 -11.65 0.76 -20.50
CA ASN A 141 -12.30 1.78 -19.66
C ASN A 141 -11.81 1.70 -18.19
N SER A 142 -11.34 2.83 -17.65
CA SER A 142 -10.79 2.97 -16.30
C SER A 142 -11.73 2.43 -15.22
N ASP A 143 -13.03 2.65 -15.38
CA ASP A 143 -14.02 2.40 -14.32
C ASP A 143 -14.28 0.91 -14.19
N ILE A 144 -14.29 0.19 -15.32
CA ILE A 144 -14.39 -1.26 -15.36
C ILE A 144 -13.13 -1.87 -14.75
N THR A 145 -11.94 -1.41 -15.18
CA THR A 145 -10.66 -1.84 -14.62
C THR A 145 -10.59 -1.62 -13.10
N GLN A 146 -11.02 -0.46 -12.60
CA GLN A 146 -10.97 -0.14 -11.18
C GLN A 146 -11.94 -0.99 -10.35
N ARG A 147 -13.15 -1.26 -10.86
CA ARG A 147 -14.10 -2.21 -10.24
C ARG A 147 -13.55 -3.63 -10.20
N LEU A 148 -12.98 -4.11 -11.30
CA LEU A 148 -12.35 -5.43 -11.38
C LEU A 148 -11.18 -5.55 -10.38
N LEU A 149 -10.35 -4.51 -10.28
CA LEU A 149 -9.22 -4.49 -9.35
C LEU A 149 -9.68 -4.42 -7.88
N PHE A 150 -10.71 -3.64 -7.56
CA PHE A 150 -11.34 -3.64 -6.22
C PHE A 150 -11.88 -5.04 -5.87
N THR A 151 -12.67 -5.65 -6.75
CA THR A 151 -13.23 -7.00 -6.54
C THR A 151 -12.12 -8.04 -6.35
N LEU A 152 -11.09 -8.01 -7.20
CA LEU A 152 -9.92 -8.89 -7.09
C LEU A 152 -9.26 -8.76 -5.72
N ILE A 153 -8.82 -7.55 -5.36
CA ILE A 153 -8.02 -7.32 -4.15
C ILE A 153 -8.86 -7.54 -2.89
N ASN A 154 -10.09 -7.03 -2.83
CA ASN A 154 -10.93 -7.20 -1.63
C ASN A 154 -11.25 -8.68 -1.36
N SER A 155 -11.54 -9.46 -2.41
CA SER A 155 -11.80 -10.90 -2.28
C SER A 155 -10.53 -11.67 -1.91
N THR A 156 -9.37 -11.32 -2.49
CA THR A 156 -8.08 -11.90 -2.10
C THR A 156 -7.72 -11.57 -0.66
N ALA A 157 -7.97 -10.34 -0.20
CA ALA A 157 -7.70 -9.89 1.16
C ALA A 157 -8.51 -10.69 2.18
N GLN A 158 -9.83 -10.81 1.98
CA GLN A 158 -10.73 -11.58 2.84
C GLN A 158 -10.30 -13.06 2.92
N SER A 159 -9.99 -13.67 1.77
CA SER A 159 -9.51 -15.05 1.72
C SER A 159 -8.15 -15.21 2.40
N ALA A 160 -7.21 -14.28 2.17
CA ALA A 160 -5.87 -14.31 2.77
C ALA A 160 -5.96 -14.16 4.29
N ALA A 161 -6.72 -13.19 4.79
CA ALA A 161 -6.86 -12.95 6.23
C ALA A 161 -7.47 -14.15 6.96
N ASN A 162 -8.37 -14.91 6.31
CA ASN A 162 -8.98 -16.11 6.89
C ASN A 162 -8.13 -17.38 6.75
N SER A 163 -6.98 -17.35 6.05
CA SER A 163 -6.10 -18.51 5.91
C SER A 163 -5.04 -18.59 7.01
N SER A 164 -4.60 -19.80 7.37
CA SER A 164 -3.65 -20.03 8.48
C SER A 164 -2.27 -19.41 8.24
N ARG A 165 -1.83 -19.34 6.97
CA ARG A 165 -0.60 -18.64 6.54
C ARG A 165 -0.80 -17.14 6.29
N ARG A 166 -2.01 -16.62 6.56
CA ARG A 166 -2.47 -15.28 6.20
C ARG A 166 -2.21 -14.91 4.73
N PHE A 167 -2.36 -15.89 3.85
CA PHE A 167 -1.92 -15.89 2.44
C PHE A 167 -3.00 -16.43 1.51
N THR A 168 -3.23 -15.77 0.39
CA THR A 168 -4.06 -16.28 -0.73
C THR A 168 -3.49 -15.83 -2.07
N THR A 169 -3.58 -16.72 -3.06
CA THR A 169 -3.48 -16.37 -4.49
C THR A 169 -4.87 -16.39 -5.14
N SER A 170 -5.11 -15.50 -6.08
CA SER A 170 -6.37 -15.46 -6.80
C SER A 170 -6.21 -15.16 -8.28
N ARG A 171 -7.26 -15.50 -9.02
CA ARG A 171 -7.43 -15.25 -10.45
C ARG A 171 -8.83 -14.69 -10.67
N LEU A 172 -8.93 -13.56 -11.37
CA LEU A 172 -10.17 -12.97 -11.84
C LEU A 172 -10.24 -13.11 -13.35
N ASP A 173 -11.17 -13.94 -13.82
CA ASP A 173 -11.49 -14.09 -15.24
C ASP A 173 -12.59 -13.11 -15.65
N VAL A 174 -12.37 -12.43 -16.78
CA VAL A 174 -13.22 -11.35 -17.27
C VAL A 174 -13.49 -11.62 -18.75
N GLY A 175 -14.74 -11.90 -19.13
CA GLY A 175 -15.04 -12.59 -20.41
C GLY A 175 -14.37 -12.01 -21.66
N SER A 176 -14.39 -10.69 -21.83
CA SER A 176 -13.81 -9.96 -22.98
C SER A 176 -12.56 -9.14 -22.63
N SER A 177 -11.93 -9.39 -21.48
CA SER A 177 -10.82 -8.59 -20.95
C SER A 177 -9.71 -9.48 -20.39
N PRO A 178 -8.47 -8.99 -20.26
CA PRO A 178 -7.37 -9.80 -19.75
C PRO A 178 -7.60 -10.27 -18.31
N THR A 179 -7.41 -11.58 -18.08
CA THR A 179 -7.40 -12.20 -16.75
C THR A 179 -6.40 -11.48 -15.83
N LEU A 180 -6.84 -11.20 -14.60
CA LEU A 180 -5.99 -10.62 -13.56
C LEU A 180 -5.60 -11.69 -12.55
N TYR A 181 -4.37 -11.63 -12.07
CA TYR A 181 -3.81 -12.50 -11.03
C TYR A 181 -3.44 -11.64 -9.84
N CYS A 182 -3.75 -12.08 -8.62
CA CYS A 182 -3.38 -11.38 -7.39
C CYS A 182 -2.83 -12.35 -6.34
N LEU A 183 -1.99 -11.83 -5.46
CA LEU A 183 -1.44 -12.50 -4.29
C LEU A 183 -1.41 -11.49 -3.16
N MET A 184 -1.92 -11.87 -1.99
CA MET A 184 -1.87 -11.04 -0.78
C MET A 184 -1.38 -11.88 0.39
N GLN A 185 -0.53 -11.28 1.22
CA GLN A 185 -0.03 -11.91 2.43
C GLN A 185 0.14 -10.89 3.56
N CYS A 186 -0.27 -11.22 4.77
CA CYS A 186 0.15 -10.52 5.98
C CYS A 186 0.97 -11.44 6.88
N THR A 187 1.60 -10.90 7.92
CA THR A 187 2.42 -11.71 8.83
C THR A 187 1.54 -12.61 9.71
N PRO A 188 1.80 -13.93 9.82
CA PRO A 188 0.96 -14.88 10.56
C PRO A 188 0.76 -14.63 12.06
N ASP A 189 1.47 -13.68 12.66
CA ASP A 189 1.25 -13.24 14.05
C ASP A 189 0.09 -12.24 14.21
N LEU A 190 -0.44 -11.69 13.12
CA LEU A 190 -1.62 -10.82 13.14
C LEU A 190 -2.91 -11.62 13.33
N THR A 191 -3.90 -11.03 14.00
CA THR A 191 -5.28 -11.54 14.00
C THR A 191 -5.90 -11.43 12.58
N ALA A 192 -7.07 -12.05 12.35
CA ALA A 192 -7.75 -11.90 11.07
C ALA A 192 -8.14 -10.43 10.82
N ASP A 193 -8.60 -9.75 11.87
CA ASP A 193 -9.03 -8.34 11.81
C ASP A 193 -7.84 -7.38 11.61
N ASP A 194 -6.72 -7.59 12.30
CA ASP A 194 -5.51 -6.78 12.07
C ASP A 194 -4.93 -7.01 10.66
N CYS A 195 -4.99 -8.24 10.17
CA CYS A 195 -4.60 -8.59 8.81
C CYS A 195 -5.48 -7.87 7.78
N MET A 196 -6.80 -7.87 7.98
CA MET A 196 -7.75 -7.11 7.16
C MET A 196 -7.52 -5.62 7.24
N ALA A 197 -7.28 -5.04 8.42
CA ALA A 197 -6.96 -3.62 8.58
C ALA A 197 -5.68 -3.23 7.82
N CYS A 198 -4.65 -4.08 7.85
CA CYS A 198 -3.45 -3.92 7.03
C CYS A 198 -3.80 -3.96 5.53
N PHE A 199 -4.59 -4.95 5.09
CA PHE A 199 -5.02 -5.06 3.69
C PHE A 199 -5.95 -3.93 3.21
N GLN A 200 -6.76 -3.30 4.07
CA GLN A 200 -7.54 -2.11 3.69
C GLN A 200 -6.62 -0.92 3.36
N THR A 201 -5.50 -0.79 4.06
CA THR A 201 -4.44 0.18 3.69
C THR A 201 -3.84 -0.15 2.33
N VAL A 202 -3.57 -1.44 2.06
CA VAL A 202 -3.06 -1.91 0.76
C VAL A 202 -4.05 -1.64 -0.37
N LEU A 203 -5.35 -1.93 -0.17
CA LEU A 203 -6.42 -1.67 -1.14
C LEU A 203 -6.51 -0.18 -1.47
N SER A 204 -6.51 0.68 -0.45
CA SER A 204 -6.56 2.14 -0.60
C SER A 204 -5.38 2.67 -1.43
N LEU A 205 -4.15 2.24 -1.10
CA LEU A 205 -2.95 2.61 -1.85
C LEU A 205 -2.98 2.06 -3.28
N THR A 206 -3.54 0.87 -3.49
CA THR A 206 -3.59 0.24 -4.81
C THR A 206 -4.58 0.93 -5.73
N LEU A 207 -5.77 1.29 -5.24
CA LEU A 207 -6.72 2.08 -6.04
C LEU A 207 -6.20 3.50 -6.31
N GLY A 208 -5.51 4.11 -5.34
CA GLY A 208 -4.95 5.45 -5.47
C GLY A 208 -3.78 5.57 -6.46
N TYR A 209 -2.82 4.63 -6.43
CA TYR A 209 -1.58 4.72 -7.21
C TYR A 209 -1.50 3.73 -8.39
N LEU A 210 -2.20 2.60 -8.31
CA LEU A 210 -2.07 1.47 -9.24
C LEU A 210 -3.32 1.23 -10.11
N GLY A 211 -4.46 1.86 -9.82
CA GLY A 211 -5.76 1.57 -10.45
C GLY A 211 -5.80 1.54 -11.99
N GLY A 212 -4.92 2.28 -12.67
CA GLY A 212 -4.78 2.27 -14.13
C GLY A 212 -3.64 1.41 -14.70
N ARG A 213 -2.85 0.74 -13.85
CA ARG A 213 -1.61 0.02 -14.22
C ARG A 213 -1.85 -1.46 -14.48
N GLN A 214 -1.19 -2.03 -15.48
CA GLN A 214 -1.29 -3.47 -15.83
C GLN A 214 -0.73 -4.45 -14.77
N GLY A 215 -0.09 -3.91 -13.74
CA GLY A 215 0.46 -4.66 -12.63
C GLY A 215 1.04 -3.71 -11.59
N GLY A 216 1.17 -4.19 -10.37
CA GLY A 216 1.69 -3.41 -9.27
C GLY A 216 1.96 -4.27 -8.04
N ARG A 217 2.87 -3.78 -7.21
CA ARG A 217 3.23 -4.41 -5.94
C ARG A 217 3.29 -3.39 -4.83
N LEU A 218 2.94 -3.85 -3.64
CA LEU A 218 3.11 -3.13 -2.40
C LEU A 218 3.87 -4.04 -1.44
N LEU A 219 5.10 -3.66 -1.12
CA LEU A 219 6.04 -4.41 -0.30
C LEU A 219 6.10 -3.79 1.09
N GLY A 220 5.17 -4.20 1.96
CA GLY A 220 5.13 -3.81 3.36
C GLY A 220 5.61 -4.93 4.29
N VAL A 221 6.10 -4.54 5.47
CA VAL A 221 6.68 -5.45 6.46
C VAL A 221 5.63 -6.35 7.13
N ARG A 222 4.42 -5.81 7.34
CA ARG A 222 3.29 -6.49 8.00
C ARG A 222 2.27 -7.05 7.02
N CYS A 223 2.12 -6.43 5.86
CA CYS A 223 1.34 -6.96 4.74
C CYS A 223 1.91 -6.51 3.40
N ASN A 224 1.77 -7.39 2.40
CA ASN A 224 2.18 -7.16 1.02
C ASN A 224 1.12 -7.65 0.04
N MET A 225 1.19 -7.13 -1.18
CA MET A 225 0.33 -7.53 -2.29
C MET A 225 1.07 -7.40 -3.61
N ARG A 226 0.74 -8.29 -4.54
CA ARG A 226 1.08 -8.17 -5.96
C ARG A 226 -0.15 -8.47 -6.81
N TYR A 227 -0.36 -7.71 -7.86
CA TYR A 227 -1.26 -8.10 -8.95
C TYR A 227 -0.58 -7.87 -10.30
N GLU A 228 -0.94 -8.69 -11.28
CA GLU A 228 -0.40 -8.66 -12.64
C GLU A 228 -1.45 -9.21 -13.63
N MET A 229 -1.28 -8.93 -14.92
CA MET A 229 -2.06 -9.54 -16.02
C MET A 229 -1.50 -10.89 -16.52
N TYR A 230 -0.53 -11.47 -15.81
CA TYR A 230 0.10 -12.76 -16.14
C TYR A 230 0.30 -13.59 -14.84
N PRO A 231 0.30 -14.93 -14.92
CA PRO A 231 0.53 -15.77 -13.74
C PRO A 231 1.97 -15.62 -13.23
N PHE A 232 2.14 -15.40 -11.93
CA PHE A 232 3.44 -15.19 -11.26
C PHE A 232 3.64 -16.04 -9.99
N PHE A 233 2.67 -16.88 -9.65
CA PHE A 233 2.73 -17.90 -8.61
C PHE A 233 2.59 -19.30 -9.26
N GLN A 234 2.98 -20.35 -8.53
CA GLN A 234 2.94 -21.73 -9.04
C GLN A 234 1.67 -22.44 -8.59
N GLY A 235 1.19 -23.37 -9.42
CA GLY A 235 -0.04 -24.14 -9.16
C GLY A 235 -1.32 -23.36 -9.46
N ASP A 236 -2.46 -23.94 -9.07
CA ASP A 236 -3.76 -23.31 -9.19
C ASP A 236 -3.94 -22.15 -8.20
N PRO A 237 -4.65 -21.07 -8.59
CA PRO A 237 -5.02 -20.00 -7.66
C PRO A 237 -5.96 -20.53 -6.57
N THR A 238 -5.70 -20.17 -5.31
CA THR A 238 -6.55 -20.54 -4.17
C THR A 238 -8.00 -20.05 -4.35
N LEU A 239 -8.18 -18.88 -4.97
CA LEU A 239 -9.48 -18.27 -5.24
C LEU A 239 -9.65 -17.99 -6.75
N ARG A 240 -10.73 -18.51 -7.34
CA ARG A 240 -11.16 -18.17 -8.71
C ARG A 240 -12.39 -17.28 -8.64
N ILE A 241 -12.31 -16.11 -9.25
CA ILE A 241 -13.37 -15.10 -9.29
C ILE A 241 -13.83 -14.99 -10.76
N ILE A 242 -15.13 -15.10 -10.99
CA ILE A 242 -15.75 -14.98 -12.31
C ILE A 242 -16.68 -13.78 -12.25
N ASN A 243 -16.46 -12.78 -13.11
CA ASN A 243 -17.31 -11.60 -13.17
C ASN A 243 -18.10 -11.56 -14.49
N LEU A 244 -19.38 -11.93 -14.41
CA LEU A 244 -20.36 -11.77 -15.48
C LEU A 244 -20.89 -10.32 -15.43
N ALA A 245 -20.32 -9.45 -16.26
CA ALA A 245 -20.89 -8.12 -16.52
C ALA A 245 -22.17 -8.23 -17.38
N PRO A 246 -23.11 -7.28 -17.30
CA PRO A 246 -24.54 -7.58 -17.36
C PRO A 246 -25.10 -7.91 -18.75
N GLU A 247 -26.21 -8.63 -18.72
CA GLU A 247 -26.99 -9.07 -19.87
C GLU A 247 -27.48 -7.91 -20.76
N VAL A 248 -27.43 -8.12 -22.08
CA VAL A 248 -28.34 -7.49 -23.04
C VAL A 248 -28.93 -8.64 -23.87
N PRO A 249 -30.27 -8.79 -23.94
CA PRO A 249 -30.90 -9.99 -24.49
C PRO A 249 -31.06 -9.92 -26.01
N ALA A 250 -30.94 -11.08 -26.66
CA ALA A 250 -31.50 -11.30 -28.00
C ALA A 250 -31.96 -12.76 -28.20
N ILE A 251 -33.28 -12.94 -28.11
CA ILE A 251 -34.10 -13.82 -28.98
C ILE A 251 -33.76 -15.32 -29.00
N ASN A 252 -34.57 -16.06 -28.23
CA ASN A 252 -35.29 -17.29 -28.61
C ASN A 252 -34.73 -18.14 -29.76
N ASN A 253 -34.41 -19.41 -29.45
CA ASN A 253 -35.34 -20.50 -29.82
C ASN A 253 -35.05 -21.82 -29.09
N ASN A 254 -36.12 -22.62 -28.94
CA ASN A 254 -36.16 -23.96 -28.35
C ASN A 254 -35.03 -24.88 -28.89
N THR A 255 -34.51 -25.83 -28.11
CA THR A 255 -35.11 -27.16 -27.93
C THR A 255 -34.46 -27.93 -26.75
N THR A 256 -35.18 -28.94 -26.24
CA THR A 256 -34.94 -29.80 -25.06
C THR A 256 -33.65 -30.66 -25.06
N PRO A 257 -33.24 -31.20 -23.88
CA PRO A 257 -31.87 -31.68 -23.64
C PRO A 257 -31.62 -33.14 -24.05
N ALA A 258 -30.33 -33.48 -24.26
CA ALA A 258 -29.86 -34.85 -24.44
C ALA A 258 -28.67 -35.17 -23.51
N THR A 259 -28.81 -36.25 -22.74
CA THR A 259 -27.84 -36.76 -21.76
C THR A 259 -26.82 -37.70 -22.44
N VAL A 260 -25.51 -37.50 -22.26
CA VAL A 260 -24.50 -38.55 -22.50
C VAL A 260 -23.36 -38.46 -21.47
N GLN A 261 -23.08 -39.58 -20.79
CA GLN A 261 -21.91 -39.78 -19.93
C GLN A 261 -20.72 -40.41 -20.71
N PRO A 262 -19.48 -40.31 -20.21
CA PRO A 262 -18.28 -40.70 -20.95
C PRO A 262 -17.97 -42.21 -20.85
N PRO A 263 -17.24 -42.79 -21.82
CA PRO A 263 -16.57 -44.07 -21.66
C PRO A 263 -15.07 -43.92 -21.32
N ALA A 264 -14.58 -44.84 -20.48
CA ALA A 264 -13.16 -45.01 -20.14
C ALA A 264 -12.48 -46.08 -21.01
N ALA A 265 -11.19 -46.29 -20.79
CA ALA A 265 -10.30 -47.12 -21.61
C ALA A 265 -10.48 -48.65 -21.48
N ALA A 266 -10.05 -49.39 -22.52
CA ALA A 266 -9.67 -50.80 -22.50
C ALA A 266 -8.67 -51.12 -23.65
N PRO A 267 -7.89 -52.22 -23.62
CA PRO A 267 -6.51 -52.20 -24.15
C PRO A 267 -6.23 -53.30 -25.25
N PRO A 268 -5.08 -54.02 -25.37
CA PRO A 268 -4.43 -54.28 -26.68
C PRO A 268 -4.22 -55.81 -26.95
N PRO A 269 -3.11 -56.29 -27.58
CA PRO A 269 -2.75 -56.29 -29.01
C PRO A 269 -2.49 -57.71 -29.58
N GLU A 270 -2.25 -57.86 -30.90
CA GLU A 270 -1.35 -58.93 -31.41
C GLU A 270 -0.86 -58.70 -32.86
N GLY A 271 0.29 -59.31 -33.23
CA GLY A 271 0.81 -59.35 -34.62
C GLY A 271 2.25 -58.83 -34.84
N LYS A 272 3.26 -59.72 -34.76
CA LYS A 272 4.67 -59.48 -35.17
C LYS A 272 4.78 -59.55 -36.71
N ALA A 273 5.70 -58.88 -37.41
CA ALA A 273 7.13 -59.22 -37.60
C ALA A 273 7.71 -58.37 -38.79
N THR A 274 9.01 -58.15 -39.06
CA THR A 274 10.30 -58.28 -38.33
C THR A 274 11.42 -57.50 -39.06
N ILE A 275 12.32 -56.87 -38.29
CA ILE A 275 13.79 -56.70 -38.51
C ILE A 275 14.34 -56.19 -39.86
N GLN A 276 15.01 -55.03 -39.82
CA GLN A 276 16.36 -54.84 -40.41
C GLN A 276 17.24 -53.99 -39.47
N GLU A 277 18.55 -54.27 -39.45
CA GLU A 277 19.60 -53.50 -38.76
C GLU A 277 19.89 -52.15 -39.49
N GLN A 278 20.74 -51.19 -39.06
CA GLN A 278 21.93 -51.23 -38.19
C GLN A 278 22.35 -49.81 -37.70
N ASN A 279 23.27 -49.73 -36.72
CA ASN A 279 24.20 -48.61 -36.41
C ASN A 279 23.70 -47.23 -35.89
N GLY A 280 23.84 -47.02 -34.58
CA GLY A 280 25.20 -46.71 -34.07
C GLY A 280 25.70 -45.24 -33.99
N ARG A 281 25.11 -44.43 -33.10
CA ARG A 281 25.86 -43.66 -32.06
C ARG A 281 27.07 -42.77 -32.50
N SER A 282 26.81 -41.64 -33.18
CA SER A 282 27.87 -40.59 -33.41
C SER A 282 27.45 -39.12 -33.15
N SER A 283 26.16 -38.75 -33.28
CA SER A 283 25.76 -37.33 -33.37
C SER A 283 25.70 -36.51 -32.06
N ARG A 284 25.51 -37.14 -30.88
CA ARG A 284 25.22 -36.39 -29.63
C ARG A 284 26.37 -35.57 -29.03
N LYS A 285 27.64 -35.83 -29.40
CA LYS A 285 28.79 -35.14 -28.78
C LYS A 285 29.08 -33.74 -29.36
N ARG A 286 28.80 -33.49 -30.66
CA ARG A 286 29.08 -32.19 -31.30
C ARG A 286 28.07 -31.11 -30.92
N ALA A 287 26.80 -31.46 -30.75
CA ALA A 287 25.75 -30.51 -30.34
C ALA A 287 26.00 -29.90 -28.95
N LEU A 288 26.52 -30.67 -28.00
CA LEU A 288 26.81 -30.21 -26.64
C LEU A 288 27.96 -29.17 -26.57
N LEU A 289 28.95 -29.25 -27.47
CA LEU A 289 30.08 -28.32 -27.50
C LEU A 289 29.69 -26.92 -27.99
N ILE A 290 28.76 -26.81 -28.95
CA ILE A 290 28.31 -25.52 -29.50
C ILE A 290 27.53 -24.72 -28.44
N ILE A 291 26.68 -25.40 -27.67
CA ILE A 291 25.88 -24.79 -26.59
C ILE A 291 26.78 -24.20 -25.49
N ALA A 292 27.89 -24.86 -25.17
CA ALA A 292 28.80 -24.45 -24.10
C ALA A 292 29.54 -23.13 -24.35
N VAL A 293 29.72 -22.70 -25.61
CA VAL A 293 30.52 -21.50 -25.97
C VAL A 293 29.64 -20.31 -26.35
N VAL A 294 28.47 -20.54 -26.95
CA VAL A 294 27.59 -19.45 -27.45
C VAL A 294 26.69 -18.86 -26.35
N ALA A 295 26.27 -19.69 -25.37
CA ALA A 295 25.42 -19.23 -24.26
C ALA A 295 26.11 -18.25 -23.27
N PRO A 296 27.40 -18.40 -22.91
CA PRO A 296 28.10 -17.43 -22.06
C PRO A 296 28.26 -16.06 -22.74
N LEU A 297 28.63 -16.03 -24.02
CA LEU A 297 28.87 -14.77 -24.75
C LEU A 297 27.59 -13.95 -24.93
N SER A 298 26.48 -14.61 -25.27
CA SER A 298 25.18 -13.96 -25.42
C SER A 298 24.61 -13.43 -24.09
N SER A 299 24.82 -14.15 -22.98
CA SER A 299 24.39 -13.69 -21.65
C SER A 299 25.22 -12.51 -21.13
N ILE A 300 26.53 -12.46 -21.39
CA ILE A 300 27.37 -11.29 -21.05
C ILE A 300 26.90 -10.03 -21.78
N ILE A 301 26.61 -10.13 -23.08
CA ILE A 301 26.10 -9.00 -23.88
C ILE A 301 24.75 -8.51 -23.34
N LEU A 302 23.84 -9.42 -22.99
CA LEU A 302 22.56 -9.07 -22.40
C LEU A 302 22.71 -8.38 -21.04
N CYS A 303 23.61 -8.87 -20.17
CA CYS A 303 23.92 -8.24 -18.89
C CYS A 303 24.49 -6.81 -19.05
N PHE A 304 25.34 -6.58 -20.05
CA PHE A 304 25.88 -5.26 -20.36
C PHE A 304 24.80 -4.29 -20.86
N ILE A 305 23.88 -4.73 -21.72
CA ILE A 305 22.75 -3.91 -22.17
C ILE A 305 21.84 -3.57 -20.97
N CYS A 306 21.53 -4.56 -20.12
CA CYS A 306 20.72 -4.36 -18.92
C CYS A 306 21.37 -3.39 -17.92
N SER A 307 22.68 -3.46 -17.70
CA SER A 307 23.38 -2.56 -16.77
C SER A 307 23.41 -1.12 -17.29
N VAL A 308 23.60 -0.90 -18.60
CA VAL A 308 23.53 0.43 -19.23
C VAL A 308 22.12 1.02 -19.13
N VAL A 309 21.08 0.22 -19.38
CA VAL A 309 19.67 0.64 -19.21
C VAL A 309 19.36 0.96 -17.74
N TRP A 310 19.82 0.13 -16.81
CA TRP A 310 19.65 0.35 -15.37
C TRP A 310 20.33 1.63 -14.88
N MET A 311 21.60 1.88 -15.28
CA MET A 311 22.31 3.11 -14.95
C MET A 311 21.59 4.36 -15.49
N ARG A 312 21.08 4.31 -16.73
CA ARG A 312 20.28 5.40 -17.33
C ARG A 312 18.96 5.63 -16.60
N ARG A 313 18.26 4.56 -16.17
CA ARG A 313 17.02 4.66 -15.36
C ARG A 313 17.29 5.20 -13.95
N ARG A 314 18.37 4.75 -13.29
CA ARG A 314 18.74 5.17 -11.91
C ARG A 314 19.08 6.66 -11.83
N ARG A 315 19.79 7.22 -12.83
CA ARG A 315 20.01 8.67 -12.93
C ARG A 315 18.71 9.47 -13.09
N LYS A 316 17.69 8.92 -13.76
CA LYS A 316 16.41 9.61 -14.00
C LYS A 316 15.45 9.56 -12.79
N GLY A 317 15.56 8.53 -11.95
CA GLY A 317 14.71 8.39 -10.74
C GLY A 317 15.11 9.32 -9.59
N ASN A 318 16.41 9.56 -9.39
CA ASN A 318 16.91 10.32 -8.24
C ASN A 318 16.70 11.84 -8.36
N VAL A 319 16.44 12.34 -9.58
CA VAL A 319 16.14 13.76 -9.85
C VAL A 319 14.71 14.09 -9.38
N ASN A 320 13.73 13.25 -9.73
CA ASN A 320 12.31 13.54 -9.54
C ASN A 320 11.85 13.71 -8.07
N LEU A 321 12.51 13.06 -7.09
CA LEU A 321 12.13 13.16 -5.67
C LEU A 321 12.66 14.43 -5.00
N ASN A 322 13.90 14.83 -5.32
CA ASN A 322 14.43 16.13 -4.90
C ASN A 322 13.69 17.27 -5.60
N ASP A 323 13.30 17.09 -6.87
CA ASP A 323 12.45 18.04 -7.58
C ASP A 323 11.13 18.28 -6.84
N GLN A 324 10.40 17.26 -6.38
CA GLN A 324 9.08 17.50 -5.75
C GLN A 324 9.16 18.33 -4.46
N ALA A 325 10.11 18.04 -3.58
CA ALA A 325 10.31 18.82 -2.34
C ALA A 325 10.94 20.21 -2.59
N ALA A 326 11.59 20.42 -3.73
CA ALA A 326 12.06 21.73 -4.18
C ALA A 326 10.96 22.52 -4.92
N THR A 327 10.07 21.84 -5.65
CA THR A 327 8.96 22.41 -6.44
C THR A 327 7.84 22.93 -5.53
N ASN A 328 7.55 22.25 -4.43
CA ASN A 328 6.50 22.69 -3.50
C ASN A 328 6.94 23.92 -2.67
N ARG A 329 8.23 24.12 -2.43
CA ARG A 329 8.72 25.18 -1.51
C ARG A 329 8.32 26.60 -1.97
N PRO A 330 8.49 26.99 -3.24
CA PRO A 330 7.98 28.28 -3.75
C PRO A 330 6.46 28.40 -3.69
N GLU A 331 5.70 27.30 -3.80
CA GLU A 331 4.24 27.33 -3.63
C GLU A 331 3.82 27.48 -2.16
N GLU A 332 4.57 26.89 -1.22
CA GLU A 332 4.37 27.07 0.22
C GLU A 332 4.65 28.51 0.63
N ASP A 333 5.80 29.07 0.24
CA ASP A 333 6.17 30.46 0.51
C ASP A 333 5.11 31.44 -0.07
N ALA A 334 4.64 31.18 -1.30
CA ALA A 334 3.59 31.97 -1.96
C ALA A 334 2.16 31.73 -1.42
N LEU A 335 1.94 30.69 -0.61
CA LEU A 335 0.69 30.47 0.13
C LEU A 335 0.75 31.20 1.47
N VAL A 336 1.85 31.09 2.21
CA VAL A 336 2.09 31.82 3.49
C VAL A 336 1.92 33.32 3.29
N TRP A 337 2.63 33.90 2.31
CA TRP A 337 2.52 35.34 2.00
C TRP A 337 1.07 35.77 1.66
N ARG A 338 0.29 34.90 1.00
CA ARG A 338 -1.11 35.17 0.66
C ARG A 338 -2.07 35.10 1.85
N LEU A 339 -1.68 34.43 2.94
CA LEU A 339 -2.46 34.34 4.18
C LEU A 339 -2.16 35.54 5.08
N GLU A 340 -0.89 35.90 5.23
CA GLU A 340 -0.44 37.09 5.97
C GLU A 340 -1.09 38.39 5.43
N GLU A 341 -1.33 38.47 4.12
CA GLU A 341 -1.94 39.63 3.47
C GLU A 341 -3.49 39.70 3.60
N LYS A 342 -4.19 38.59 3.95
CA LYS A 342 -5.66 38.49 3.80
C LYS A 342 -6.39 37.58 4.81
N SER A 343 -6.56 38.04 6.05
CA SER A 343 -7.81 37.94 6.83
C SER A 343 -7.58 38.47 8.25
N SER A 344 -8.56 39.17 8.84
CA SER A 344 -8.52 39.58 10.25
C SER A 344 -8.96 38.48 11.24
N GLU A 345 -9.43 37.33 10.73
CA GLU A 345 -9.94 36.21 11.56
C GLU A 345 -9.22 34.87 11.33
N PHE A 346 -8.23 34.81 10.43
CA PHE A 346 -7.47 33.58 10.16
C PHE A 346 -6.05 33.74 10.72
N THR A 347 -5.60 32.78 11.52
CA THR A 347 -4.31 32.84 12.22
C THR A 347 -3.30 31.85 11.64
N LEU A 348 -2.07 32.30 11.38
CA LEU A 348 -0.94 31.41 11.15
C LEU A 348 -0.31 31.10 12.51
N PHE A 349 -0.45 29.86 12.98
CA PHE A 349 0.03 29.42 14.28
C PHE A 349 1.46 28.90 14.20
N ASP A 350 2.27 29.21 15.21
CA ASP A 350 3.58 28.61 15.38
C ASP A 350 3.45 27.15 15.87
N PHE A 351 4.33 26.26 15.40
CA PHE A 351 4.28 24.85 15.78
C PHE A 351 4.51 24.64 17.30
N SER A 352 5.21 25.55 17.97
CA SER A 352 5.34 25.58 19.44
C SER A 352 3.99 25.78 20.14
N GLU A 353 3.13 26.64 19.61
CA GLU A 353 1.78 26.89 20.14
C GLU A 353 0.90 25.65 19.94
N ILE A 354 0.98 25.03 18.76
CA ILE A 354 0.30 23.76 18.43
C ILE A 354 0.73 22.64 19.38
N LEU A 355 2.03 22.53 19.68
CA LEU A 355 2.57 21.57 20.63
C LEU A 355 2.11 21.84 22.06
N HIS A 356 2.06 23.11 22.49
CA HIS A 356 1.56 23.49 23.80
C HIS A 356 0.07 23.15 23.94
N ALA A 357 -0.76 23.65 23.01
CA ALA A 357 -2.21 23.47 23.02
C ALA A 357 -2.65 22.00 23.02
N THR A 358 -1.88 21.11 22.37
CA THR A 358 -2.20 19.66 22.28
C THR A 358 -1.52 18.80 23.34
N HIS A 359 -0.73 19.38 24.25
CA HIS A 359 0.16 18.64 25.15
C HIS A 359 1.06 17.65 24.38
N ASN A 360 1.79 18.17 23.38
CA ASN A 360 2.67 17.43 22.47
C ASN A 360 1.94 16.28 21.74
N PHE A 361 0.75 16.58 21.18
CA PHE A 361 -0.13 15.60 20.54
C PHE A 361 -0.44 14.37 21.42
N SER A 362 -0.76 14.60 22.71
CA SER A 362 -1.10 13.52 23.65
C SER A 362 -2.21 12.62 23.11
N LYS A 363 -2.11 11.31 23.37
CA LYS A 363 -3.15 10.33 22.99
C LYS A 363 -4.48 10.59 23.70
N GLU A 364 -4.45 11.19 24.88
CA GLU A 364 -5.64 11.57 25.65
C GLU A 364 -6.47 12.64 24.93
N ASN A 365 -5.79 13.49 24.16
CA ASN A 365 -6.40 14.51 23.33
C ASN A 365 -6.84 14.00 21.94
N LEU A 366 -6.65 12.72 21.61
CA LEU A 366 -7.01 12.20 20.28
C LEU A 366 -8.54 12.08 20.12
N LEU A 367 -9.13 12.95 19.30
CA LEU A 367 -10.57 12.94 19.00
C LEU A 367 -10.95 11.86 17.98
N GLY A 368 -10.05 11.57 17.03
CA GLY A 368 -10.27 10.56 16.00
C GLY A 368 -9.10 10.44 15.03
N ARG A 369 -9.16 9.45 14.13
CA ARG A 369 -8.16 9.23 13.08
C ARG A 369 -8.83 8.73 11.81
N GLY A 370 -8.80 9.53 10.76
CA GLY A 370 -9.34 9.20 9.44
C GLY A 370 -8.26 9.00 8.38
N GLY A 371 -8.68 8.86 7.11
CA GLY A 371 -7.76 8.79 5.96
C GLY A 371 -6.88 10.03 5.79
N PHE A 372 -7.31 11.17 6.31
CA PHE A 372 -6.61 12.45 6.24
C PHE A 372 -5.64 12.71 7.42
N GLY A 373 -5.57 11.79 8.40
CA GLY A 373 -4.70 11.92 9.56
C GLY A 373 -5.43 11.90 10.91
N PRO A 374 -4.69 12.00 12.03
CA PRO A 374 -5.26 12.17 13.37
C PRO A 374 -5.78 13.59 13.61
N VAL A 375 -6.88 13.68 14.37
CA VAL A 375 -7.46 14.94 14.86
C VAL A 375 -7.34 14.96 16.38
N TYR A 376 -6.78 16.03 16.92
CA TYR A 376 -6.59 16.24 18.36
C TYR A 376 -7.46 17.37 18.87
N LYS A 377 -7.91 17.28 20.13
CA LYS A 377 -8.37 18.42 20.91
C LYS A 377 -7.13 19.23 21.33
N GLY A 378 -7.28 20.54 21.41
CA GLY A 378 -6.33 21.40 22.08
C GLY A 378 -7.02 22.58 22.73
N GLN A 379 -6.26 23.33 23.50
CA GLN A 379 -6.74 24.54 24.16
C GLN A 379 -5.72 25.67 23.93
N LEU A 380 -6.21 26.81 23.46
CA LEU A 380 -5.39 28.01 23.26
C LEU A 380 -5.20 28.79 24.59
N PRO A 381 -4.24 29.72 24.68
CA PRO A 381 -3.95 30.47 25.92
C PRO A 381 -5.08 31.36 26.43
N ASP A 382 -6.11 31.62 25.60
CA ASP A 382 -7.34 32.32 25.93
C ASP A 382 -8.47 31.37 26.38
N GLU A 383 -8.11 30.14 26.76
CA GLU A 383 -8.99 29.01 27.11
C GLU A 383 -9.83 28.46 25.94
N MET A 384 -9.68 28.98 24.70
CA MET A 384 -10.48 28.54 23.55
C MET A 384 -10.18 27.08 23.18
N GLU A 385 -11.21 26.23 23.18
CA GLU A 385 -11.11 24.83 22.74
C GLU A 385 -11.07 24.75 21.20
N ILE A 386 -10.10 24.01 20.67
CA ILE A 386 -9.84 23.86 19.24
C ILE A 386 -9.69 22.40 18.82
N ALA A 387 -9.93 22.12 17.54
CA ALA A 387 -9.70 20.83 16.90
C ALA A 387 -8.57 20.93 15.87
N LEU A 388 -7.51 20.13 16.04
CA LEU A 388 -6.30 20.18 15.24
C LEU A 388 -6.14 18.93 14.37
N LYS A 389 -6.34 19.09 13.07
CA LYS A 389 -6.18 18.02 12.06
C LYS A 389 -4.74 18.05 11.54
N ARG A 390 -3.91 17.09 11.98
CA ARG A 390 -2.51 16.97 11.54
C ARG A 390 -2.44 16.07 10.31
N LEU A 391 -2.05 16.64 9.18
CA LEU A 391 -2.04 15.95 7.89
C LEU A 391 -0.78 15.09 7.73
N ALA A 392 -0.88 14.00 6.96
CA ALA A 392 0.22 13.05 6.79
C ALA A 392 1.31 13.56 5.82
N SER A 393 2.48 13.92 6.37
CA SER A 393 3.63 14.52 5.68
C SER A 393 4.19 13.76 4.47
N HIS A 394 3.89 12.46 4.34
CA HIS A 394 4.49 11.57 3.35
C HIS A 394 3.60 11.32 2.11
N SER A 395 2.67 12.24 1.80
CA SER A 395 1.87 12.18 0.59
C SER A 395 1.73 13.54 -0.11
N GLY A 396 1.94 13.58 -1.42
CA GLY A 396 1.62 14.78 -2.23
C GLY A 396 0.11 15.11 -2.25
N GLN A 397 -0.73 14.15 -1.86
CA GLN A 397 -2.16 14.34 -1.64
C GLN A 397 -2.42 15.23 -0.42
N GLY A 398 -1.76 15.00 0.72
CA GLY A 398 -1.95 15.79 1.94
C GLY A 398 -1.64 17.28 1.78
N PHE A 399 -0.62 17.64 0.98
CA PHE A 399 -0.35 19.06 0.65
C PHE A 399 -1.42 19.66 -0.28
N THR A 400 -1.94 18.88 -1.23
CA THR A 400 -3.02 19.31 -2.13
C THR A 400 -4.32 19.54 -1.34
N GLU A 401 -4.64 18.65 -0.40
CA GLU A 401 -5.80 18.77 0.49
C GLU A 401 -5.64 19.93 1.47
N PHE A 402 -4.47 20.10 2.08
CA PHE A 402 -4.14 21.28 2.89
C PHE A 402 -4.39 22.58 2.13
N LYS A 403 -3.85 22.68 0.92
CA LYS A 403 -4.02 23.85 0.04
C LYS A 403 -5.49 24.07 -0.32
N ASN A 404 -6.25 23.02 -0.62
CA ASN A 404 -7.69 23.13 -0.84
C ASN A 404 -8.41 23.66 0.41
N GLU A 405 -8.21 23.08 1.59
CA GLU A 405 -8.92 23.50 2.81
C GLU A 405 -8.58 24.95 3.20
N VAL A 406 -7.31 25.35 3.07
CA VAL A 406 -6.87 26.72 3.36
C VAL A 406 -7.35 27.72 2.29
N GLU A 407 -7.21 27.43 0.99
CA GLU A 407 -7.66 28.35 -0.06
C GLU A 407 -9.19 28.49 -0.13
N LEU A 408 -9.94 27.47 0.32
CA LEU A 408 -11.41 27.42 0.34
C LEU A 408 -12.02 27.88 1.68
N ILE A 409 -11.81 27.14 2.78
CA ILE A 409 -12.57 27.33 4.03
C ILE A 409 -12.22 28.66 4.71
N ALA A 410 -10.98 29.15 4.61
CA ALA A 410 -10.59 30.44 5.21
C ALA A 410 -11.41 31.65 4.73
N LYS A 411 -12.23 31.49 3.68
CA LYS A 411 -13.12 32.51 3.10
C LYS A 411 -14.61 32.18 3.28
N LEU A 412 -14.95 31.08 3.96
CA LEU A 412 -16.31 30.62 4.18
C LEU A 412 -16.72 30.88 5.63
N GLN A 413 -17.81 31.62 5.79
CA GLN A 413 -18.40 31.92 7.09
C GLN A 413 -19.90 31.72 7.01
N HIS A 414 -20.40 30.69 7.70
CA HIS A 414 -21.81 30.32 7.73
C HIS A 414 -22.08 29.40 8.93
N ASN A 415 -23.22 29.57 9.60
CA ASN A 415 -23.52 28.87 10.86
C ASN A 415 -23.51 27.33 10.72
N ASN A 416 -23.80 26.81 9.54
CA ASN A 416 -23.79 25.36 9.25
C ASN A 416 -22.53 24.83 8.56
N LEU A 417 -21.41 25.56 8.60
CA LEU A 417 -20.09 25.07 8.18
C LEU A 417 -19.13 25.14 9.38
N VAL A 418 -18.16 24.23 9.46
CA VAL A 418 -17.13 24.30 10.50
C VAL A 418 -16.14 25.42 10.19
N LYS A 419 -15.93 26.33 11.15
CA LYS A 419 -14.98 27.44 11.03
C LYS A 419 -13.54 26.93 11.12
N LEU A 420 -12.76 27.16 10.06
CA LEU A 420 -11.31 27.07 10.08
C LEU A 420 -10.76 28.37 10.69
N LEU A 421 -10.10 28.26 11.84
CA LEU A 421 -9.52 29.37 12.60
C LEU A 421 -8.11 29.71 12.13
N GLY A 422 -7.39 28.73 11.59
CA GLY A 422 -6.01 28.93 11.18
C GLY A 422 -5.31 27.67 10.69
N CYS A 423 -4.00 27.79 10.47
CA CYS A 423 -3.14 26.66 10.16
C CYS A 423 -1.71 26.85 10.70
N CYS A 424 -0.96 25.76 10.81
CA CYS A 424 0.49 25.78 11.04
C CYS A 424 1.19 25.09 9.86
N ILE A 425 2.27 25.72 9.38
CA ILE A 425 3.11 25.25 8.26
C ILE A 425 4.57 25.32 8.72
N GLN A 426 5.18 24.19 9.07
CA GLN A 426 6.60 24.15 9.43
C GLN A 426 7.29 22.91 8.83
N GLY A 427 7.99 23.11 7.71
CA GLY A 427 8.66 22.02 6.98
C GLY A 427 7.67 20.93 6.56
N GLU A 428 7.87 19.71 7.05
CA GLU A 428 6.97 18.57 6.79
C GLU A 428 5.67 18.59 7.63
N GLU A 429 5.54 19.48 8.62
CA GLU A 429 4.34 19.61 9.44
C GLU A 429 3.33 20.55 8.79
N LYS A 430 2.11 20.03 8.54
CA LYS A 430 0.96 20.77 8.01
C LYS A 430 -0.25 20.46 8.90
N VAL A 431 -0.74 21.46 9.63
CA VAL A 431 -1.82 21.32 10.62
C VAL A 431 -2.91 22.33 10.34
N LEU A 432 -4.18 21.89 10.35
CA LEU A 432 -5.36 22.73 10.23
C LEU A 432 -6.02 22.88 11.60
N VAL A 433 -6.40 24.10 11.97
CA VAL A 433 -6.97 24.45 13.28
C VAL A 433 -8.41 24.92 13.09
N TYR A 434 -9.37 24.19 13.65
CA TYR A 434 -10.81 24.48 13.58
C TYR A 434 -11.38 24.78 14.95
N GLU A 435 -12.58 25.36 14.99
CA GLU A 435 -13.41 25.34 16.20
C GLU A 435 -13.63 23.90 16.72
N TYR A 436 -13.62 23.73 18.04
CA TYR A 436 -14.01 22.46 18.65
C TYR A 436 -15.54 22.31 18.71
N LEU A 437 -16.04 21.12 18.39
CA LEU A 437 -17.47 20.80 18.40
C LEU A 437 -17.72 19.62 19.35
N PRO A 438 -18.42 19.83 20.48
CA PRO A 438 -18.46 18.86 21.58
C PRO A 438 -19.34 17.65 21.28
N ASN A 439 -20.39 17.81 20.46
CA ASN A 439 -21.37 16.77 20.19
C ASN A 439 -20.97 15.83 19.02
N LYS A 440 -19.69 15.75 18.67
CA LYS A 440 -19.14 14.80 17.68
C LYS A 440 -19.85 14.88 16.31
N SER A 441 -19.85 13.79 15.56
CA SER A 441 -20.42 13.64 14.21
C SER A 441 -21.82 13.02 14.23
N LEU A 442 -22.62 13.27 13.20
CA LEU A 442 -24.01 12.79 13.12
C LEU A 442 -24.10 11.26 13.07
N ASP A 443 -23.15 10.59 12.41
CA ASP A 443 -23.04 9.14 12.30
C ASP A 443 -22.99 8.44 13.69
N PHE A 444 -22.34 9.08 14.67
CA PHE A 444 -22.24 8.64 16.07
C PHE A 444 -23.62 8.45 16.74
N PHE A 445 -24.65 9.17 16.30
CA PHE A 445 -26.02 9.08 16.82
C PHE A 445 -26.95 8.26 15.94
N ILE A 446 -26.84 8.36 14.61
CA ILE A 446 -27.83 7.76 13.70
C ILE A 446 -27.60 6.27 13.41
N PHE A 447 -26.38 5.75 13.61
CA PHE A 447 -26.07 4.33 13.41
C PHE A 447 -25.99 3.51 14.71
N ASP A 448 -25.99 4.13 15.88
CA ASP A 448 -26.09 3.45 17.18
C ASP A 448 -27.54 3.47 17.67
N ALA A 449 -28.20 2.32 17.66
CA ALA A 449 -29.62 2.17 18.04
C ALA A 449 -29.93 2.81 19.41
N ASN A 450 -29.01 2.73 20.38
CA ASN A 450 -29.21 3.29 21.72
C ASN A 450 -29.11 4.82 21.75
N ARG A 451 -28.47 5.44 20.75
CA ARG A 451 -28.28 6.89 20.64
C ARG A 451 -29.23 7.56 19.65
N THR A 452 -29.86 6.80 18.75
CA THR A 452 -30.89 7.34 17.83
C THR A 452 -32.05 8.04 18.55
N THR A 453 -32.29 7.68 19.81
CA THR A 453 -33.29 8.27 20.72
C THR A 453 -32.91 9.67 21.23
N LEU A 454 -31.61 10.01 21.28
CA LEU A 454 -31.11 11.33 21.69
C LEU A 454 -31.39 12.40 20.62
N VAL A 455 -31.59 11.97 19.38
CA VAL A 455 -31.89 12.81 18.21
C VAL A 455 -33.33 12.51 17.76
N ASP A 456 -34.29 13.11 18.47
CA ASP A 456 -35.72 13.03 18.15
C ASP A 456 -36.04 13.64 16.77
N TRP A 457 -37.29 13.49 16.32
CA TRP A 457 -37.73 14.00 15.02
C TRP A 457 -37.55 15.53 14.86
N LYS A 458 -37.73 16.31 15.92
CA LYS A 458 -37.57 17.77 15.89
C LYS A 458 -36.10 18.13 15.67
N LYS A 459 -35.17 17.48 16.38
CA LYS A 459 -33.73 17.63 16.16
C LYS A 459 -33.31 17.17 14.76
N ARG A 460 -33.85 16.04 14.27
CA ARG A 460 -33.59 15.56 12.90
C ARG A 460 -34.03 16.58 11.85
N HIS A 461 -35.17 17.24 12.02
CA HIS A 461 -35.62 18.31 11.12
C HIS A 461 -34.62 19.47 11.08
N VAL A 462 -34.21 19.99 12.26
CA VAL A 462 -33.21 21.07 12.36
C VAL A 462 -31.88 20.66 11.71
N ILE A 463 -31.46 19.40 11.88
CA ILE A 463 -30.24 18.86 11.26
C ILE A 463 -30.38 18.79 9.73
N ILE A 464 -31.49 18.29 9.19
CA ILE A 464 -31.74 18.22 7.74
C ILE A 464 -31.76 19.63 7.13
N GLU A 465 -32.45 20.56 7.80
CA GLU A 465 -32.58 21.94 7.36
C GLU A 465 -31.22 22.67 7.36
N GLY A 466 -30.45 22.57 8.45
CA GLY A 466 -29.13 23.21 8.54
C GLY A 466 -28.11 22.64 7.55
N ILE A 467 -28.15 21.32 7.26
CA ILE A 467 -27.34 20.73 6.18
C ILE A 467 -27.75 21.33 4.82
N ALA A 468 -29.06 21.44 4.55
CA ALA A 468 -29.55 22.03 3.30
C ALA A 468 -29.17 23.52 3.17
N GLN A 469 -29.24 24.29 4.25
CA GLN A 469 -28.80 25.69 4.30
C GLN A 469 -27.29 25.82 4.05
N GLY A 470 -26.46 25.00 4.69
CA GLY A 470 -25.01 24.96 4.45
C GLY A 470 -24.65 24.63 2.99
N LEU A 471 -25.31 23.64 2.39
CA LEU A 471 -25.14 23.31 0.97
C LEU A 471 -25.64 24.42 0.04
N LEU A 472 -26.77 25.04 0.35
CA LEU A 472 -27.30 26.18 -0.41
C LEU A 472 -26.32 27.35 -0.42
N TYR A 473 -25.71 27.65 0.74
CA TYR A 473 -24.65 28.65 0.86
C TYR A 473 -23.44 28.32 -0.03
N LEU A 474 -22.92 27.09 0.05
CA LEU A 474 -21.80 26.62 -0.80
C LEU A 474 -22.13 26.68 -2.30
N HIS A 475 -23.37 26.37 -2.68
CA HIS A 475 -23.77 26.30 -4.09
C HIS A 475 -24.17 27.66 -4.70
N LYS A 476 -24.65 28.63 -3.90
CA LYS A 476 -25.23 29.88 -4.42
C LYS A 476 -24.74 31.18 -3.77
N HIS A 477 -24.27 31.17 -2.52
CA HIS A 477 -24.03 32.40 -1.75
C HIS A 477 -22.56 32.64 -1.34
N SER A 478 -21.71 31.62 -1.37
CA SER A 478 -20.29 31.67 -0.97
C SER A 478 -19.34 32.40 -1.94
N ARG A 479 -19.84 33.36 -2.73
CA ARG A 479 -19.16 34.13 -3.81
C ARG A 479 -18.62 33.31 -4.98
N LEU A 480 -18.09 32.12 -4.74
CA LEU A 480 -17.73 31.11 -5.73
C LEU A 480 -18.65 29.90 -5.55
N ARG A 481 -18.97 29.17 -6.62
CA ARG A 481 -19.76 27.94 -6.49
C ARG A 481 -18.84 26.81 -6.01
N ILE A 482 -19.04 26.32 -4.79
CA ILE A 482 -18.21 25.28 -4.18
C ILE A 482 -18.99 23.98 -4.06
N ILE A 483 -18.49 22.90 -4.66
CA ILE A 483 -19.05 21.55 -4.50
C ILE A 483 -18.19 20.78 -3.49
N HIS A 484 -18.81 20.30 -2.41
CA HIS A 484 -18.12 19.60 -1.32
C HIS A 484 -17.49 18.25 -1.74
N ARG A 485 -18.18 17.51 -2.62
CA ARG A 485 -17.86 16.16 -3.13
C ARG A 485 -17.78 15.03 -2.09
N ASP A 486 -17.51 15.31 -0.81
CA ASP A 486 -17.40 14.30 0.25
C ASP A 486 -18.44 14.51 1.37
N LEU A 487 -19.73 14.55 1.02
CA LEU A 487 -20.81 14.80 1.98
C LEU A 487 -21.36 13.48 2.54
N LYS A 488 -21.13 13.24 3.84
CA LYS A 488 -21.54 12.03 4.57
C LYS A 488 -21.83 12.33 6.03
N ALA A 489 -22.55 11.43 6.72
CA ALA A 489 -22.93 11.61 8.12
C ALA A 489 -21.73 11.79 9.08
N SER A 490 -20.57 11.19 8.79
CA SER A 490 -19.35 11.39 9.58
C SER A 490 -18.68 12.76 9.36
N ASN A 491 -19.01 13.46 8.26
CA ASN A 491 -18.55 14.81 7.96
C ASN A 491 -19.56 15.90 8.37
N ILE A 492 -20.70 15.52 8.97
CA ILE A 492 -21.61 16.47 9.65
C ILE A 492 -21.28 16.43 11.13
N LEU A 493 -20.62 17.47 11.63
CA LEU A 493 -20.37 17.65 13.06
C LEU A 493 -21.54 18.38 13.72
N LEU A 494 -21.72 18.22 15.03
CA LEU A 494 -22.77 18.84 15.81
C LEU A 494 -22.18 19.78 16.87
N ASP A 495 -22.68 21.02 16.91
CA ASP A 495 -22.33 21.99 17.95
C ASP A 495 -23.00 21.65 19.30
N GLN A 496 -22.73 22.46 20.32
CA GLN A 496 -23.29 22.28 21.68
C GLN A 496 -24.83 22.18 21.71
N ASP A 497 -25.50 22.84 20.77
CA ASP A 497 -26.96 22.98 20.68
C ASP A 497 -27.57 21.94 19.71
N MET A 498 -26.75 21.00 19.20
CA MET A 498 -27.08 19.96 18.22
C MET A 498 -27.39 20.49 16.81
N ASN A 499 -26.93 21.69 16.45
CA ASN A 499 -27.02 22.18 15.07
C ASN A 499 -25.93 21.54 14.20
N PRO A 500 -26.22 21.27 12.91
CA PRO A 500 -25.26 20.66 12.00
C PRO A 500 -24.23 21.67 11.48
N LYS A 501 -22.97 21.24 11.44
CA LYS A 501 -21.88 21.92 10.73
C LYS A 501 -21.18 20.96 9.77
N ILE A 502 -21.16 21.33 8.49
CA ILE A 502 -20.49 20.58 7.42
C ILE A 502 -18.97 20.77 7.54
N SER A 503 -18.21 19.68 7.45
CA SER A 503 -16.76 19.61 7.66
C SER A 503 -16.03 18.79 6.59
N ASP A 504 -14.69 18.87 6.59
CA ASP A 504 -13.77 18.10 5.72
C ASP A 504 -13.81 18.48 4.23
N PHE A 505 -13.28 19.67 3.91
CA PHE A 505 -13.30 20.21 2.54
C PHE A 505 -12.03 19.86 1.74
N GLY A 506 -11.20 18.91 2.18
CA GLY A 506 -9.97 18.51 1.45
C GLY A 506 -10.27 18.06 0.02
N LEU A 507 -11.48 17.53 -0.19
CA LEU A 507 -12.02 17.14 -1.49
C LEU A 507 -13.02 18.15 -2.10
N ALA A 508 -13.21 19.35 -1.56
CA ALA A 508 -14.07 20.35 -2.19
C ALA A 508 -13.49 20.89 -3.51
N LYS A 509 -14.30 21.60 -4.32
CA LYS A 509 -13.86 22.20 -5.59
C LYS A 509 -14.64 23.46 -5.94
N ILE A 510 -13.94 24.52 -6.36
CA ILE A 510 -14.51 25.72 -6.99
C ILE A 510 -14.93 25.43 -8.43
N PHE A 511 -16.10 25.95 -8.82
CA PHE A 511 -16.57 26.06 -10.19
C PHE A 511 -16.79 27.55 -10.52
N SER A 512 -16.50 27.93 -11.77
CA SER A 512 -16.92 29.25 -12.26
C SER A 512 -18.44 29.32 -12.36
N SER A 513 -19.02 30.52 -12.25
CA SER A 513 -20.46 30.72 -12.43
C SER A 513 -20.95 30.39 -13.85
N LYS A 514 -20.03 30.22 -14.80
CA LYS A 514 -20.29 29.79 -16.18
C LYS A 514 -20.15 28.27 -16.40
N ASP A 515 -19.61 27.52 -15.42
CA ASP A 515 -19.38 26.09 -15.55
C ASP A 515 -20.62 25.32 -15.06
N THR A 516 -21.45 24.84 -16.00
CA THR A 516 -22.61 23.98 -15.71
C THR A 516 -22.21 22.52 -15.49
N GLU A 517 -21.13 22.07 -16.11
CA GLU A 517 -20.51 20.75 -15.96
C GLU A 517 -19.01 20.88 -15.69
N GLY A 518 -18.40 19.85 -15.10
CA GLY A 518 -16.94 19.76 -15.02
C GLY A 518 -16.47 18.33 -14.87
N SER A 519 -15.75 17.84 -15.88
CA SER A 519 -15.14 16.50 -15.85
C SER A 519 -14.02 16.41 -14.80
N THR A 520 -14.00 15.33 -14.03
CA THR A 520 -12.95 15.00 -13.06
C THR A 520 -12.30 13.66 -13.41
N LYS A 521 -10.99 13.65 -13.71
CA LYS A 521 -10.22 12.46 -14.12
C LYS A 521 -10.01 11.40 -13.01
N ARG A 522 -10.62 11.59 -11.84
CA ARG A 522 -10.49 10.77 -10.62
C ARG A 522 -11.84 10.85 -9.88
N VAL A 523 -12.43 9.71 -9.56
CA VAL A 523 -13.56 9.64 -8.61
C VAL A 523 -13.05 9.97 -7.22
N VAL A 524 -13.70 10.90 -6.53
CA VAL A 524 -13.35 11.37 -5.17
C VAL A 524 -14.63 11.69 -4.39
N GLY A 525 -14.59 11.47 -3.08
CA GLY A 525 -15.76 11.51 -2.20
C GLY A 525 -16.24 10.12 -1.79
N THR A 526 -17.22 10.08 -0.87
CA THR A 526 -18.00 8.89 -0.50
C THR A 526 -19.32 8.78 -1.24
#